data_AF-A0A7Y0GGQ7-F1
#
_entry.id   AF-A0A7Y0GGQ7-F1
#
_cell.length_a   1.000
_cell.length_b   1.000
_cell.length_c   1.000
_cell.angle_alpha   90.00
_cell.angle_beta   90.00
_cell.angle_gamma   90.00
#
_symmetry.space_group_name_H-M   'P 1'
#
loop_
_entity.id
_entity.type
_entity.pdbx_description
1 polymer ?
#
loop_
_entity_poly.entity_id
_entity_poly.type
_entity_poly.pdbx_seq_one_letter_code
_entity_poly.pdbx_strand_id
1 'polypeptide(L)' 'MREAGVTNVYQLGGGIPKYLEQNGYAHFHNKCFVFNERRAVDASVNSPGRSRDKAKAAQ' A
#
# COMPACT_ATOMS: atom_id res chain seq x y z
N MET A 1 8.10 16.88 -10.12
CA MET A 1 9.42 16.31 -9.78
C MET A 1 10.42 16.47 -10.91
N ARG A 2 10.16 15.92 -12.10
CA ARG A 2 11.02 16.13 -13.28
C ARG A 2 11.06 17.60 -13.72
N GLU A 3 9.90 18.24 -13.80
CA GLU A 3 9.79 19.68 -14.09
C GLU A 3 10.42 20.58 -13.03
N ALA A 4 10.63 20.06 -11.81
CA ALA A 4 11.35 20.75 -10.74
C ALA A 4 12.88 20.53 -10.81
N GLY A 5 13.39 19.92 -11.90
CA GLY A 5 14.82 19.71 -12.14
C GLY A 5 15.42 18.43 -11.53
N VAL A 6 14.62 17.55 -10.92
CA VAL A 6 15.13 16.28 -10.37
C VAL A 6 15.36 15.26 -11.49
N THR A 7 16.60 14.82 -11.65
CA THR A 7 17.04 13.97 -12.78
C THR A 7 16.69 12.49 -12.64
N ASN A 8 16.84 11.92 -11.45
CA ASN A 8 16.66 10.48 -11.21
C ASN A 8 15.29 10.14 -10.60
N VAL A 9 14.22 10.51 -11.30
CA VAL A 9 12.84 10.28 -10.85
C VAL A 9 12.21 9.16 -11.66
N TYR A 10 11.80 8.11 -10.97
CA TYR A 10 11.16 6.93 -11.57
C TYR A 10 9.76 6.75 -11.01
N GLN A 11 8.86 6.25 -11.85
CA GLN A 11 7.51 5.88 -11.48
C GLN A 11 7.34 4.39 -11.70
N LEU A 12 6.74 3.71 -10.72
CA LEU A 12 6.35 2.32 -10.85
C LEU A 12 5.24 2.21 -11.91
N GLY A 13 5.55 1.60 -13.04
CA GLY A 13 4.59 1.39 -14.12
C GLY A 13 3.43 0.52 -13.63
N GLY A 14 2.19 1.04 -13.69
CA GLY A 14 1.00 0.37 -13.14
C GLY A 14 0.85 0.45 -11.61
N GLY A 15 1.75 1.15 -10.93
CA GLY A 15 1.66 1.40 -9.48
C GLY A 15 1.76 0.15 -8.61
N ILE A 16 1.38 0.31 -7.35
CA ILE A 16 1.41 -0.76 -6.33
C ILE A 16 0.56 -1.97 -6.74
N PRO A 17 -0.67 -1.84 -7.30
CA PRO A 17 -1.47 -3.01 -7.67
C PRO A 17 -0.75 -3.96 -8.65
N LYS A 18 -0.16 -3.41 -9.72
CA LYS A 18 0.59 -4.21 -10.69
C LYS A 18 1.84 -4.85 -10.07
N TYR A 19 2.52 -4.15 -9.15
CA TYR A 19 3.65 -4.72 -8.43
C TYR A 19 3.24 -5.93 -7.58
N LEU A 20 2.13 -5.82 -6.84
CA LEU A 20 1.61 -6.92 -6.02
C LEU A 20 1.18 -8.12 -6.87
N GLU A 21 0.59 -7.88 -8.05
CA GLU A 21 0.24 -8.95 -9.00
C GLU A 21 1.47 -9.69 -9.53
N GLN A 22 2.55 -8.97 -9.84
CA GLN A 22 3.73 -9.54 -10.50
C GLN A 22 4.77 -10.11 -9.53
N ASN A 23 4.90 -9.51 -8.34
CA ASN A 23 5.97 -9.81 -7.38
C ASN A 23 5.43 -10.26 -6.02
N GLY A 24 4.11 -10.31 -5.84
CA GLY A 24 3.51 -10.47 -4.52
C GLY A 24 3.88 -9.31 -3.59
N TYR A 25 3.99 -9.61 -2.30
CA TYR A 25 4.31 -8.62 -1.26
C TYR A 25 5.80 -8.51 -0.96
N ALA A 26 6.67 -8.96 -1.89
CA ALA A 26 8.11 -8.79 -1.73
C ALA A 26 8.44 -7.32 -1.48
N HIS A 27 9.17 -7.02 -0.40
CA HIS A 27 9.54 -5.64 -0.01
C HIS A 27 8.36 -4.66 0.22
N PHE A 28 7.11 -5.14 0.22
CA PHE A 28 5.94 -4.33 0.51
C PHE A 28 5.53 -4.55 1.97
N HIS A 29 5.67 -3.51 2.79
CA HIS A 29 5.34 -3.58 4.20
C HIS A 29 3.94 -3.03 4.48
N ASN A 30 3.22 -3.67 5.40
CA ASN A 30 1.84 -3.35 5.80
C ASN A 30 0.81 -3.64 4.69
N LYS A 31 -0.24 -2.81 4.61
CA LYS A 31 -1.41 -3.03 3.75
C LYS A 31 -1.46 -2.00 2.63
N CYS A 32 -1.86 -2.42 1.43
CA CYS A 32 -2.12 -1.53 0.31
C CYS A 32 -3.54 -0.99 0.43
N PHE A 33 -3.68 0.32 0.64
CA PHE A 33 -4.98 0.98 0.66
C PHE A 33 -5.67 0.84 -0.70
N VAL A 34 -6.97 0.53 -0.69
CA VAL A 34 -7.78 0.43 -1.91
C VAL A 34 -9.06 1.23 -1.75
N PHE A 35 -9.44 1.96 -2.80
CA PHE A 35 -10.62 2.82 -2.83
C PHE A 35 -11.90 2.01 -3.12
N ASN A 36 -12.19 1.03 -2.25
CA ASN A 36 -13.45 0.29 -2.23
C ASN A 36 -13.75 -0.19 -0.80
N GLU A 37 -14.82 -0.96 -0.64
CA GLU A 37 -15.30 -1.46 0.65
C GLU A 37 -14.25 -2.24 1.45
N ARG A 38 -13.26 -2.85 0.79
CA ARG A 38 -12.18 -3.58 1.46
C ARG A 38 -11.27 -2.66 2.27
N ARG A 39 -11.15 -1.38 1.87
CA ARG A 39 -10.27 -0.33 2.43
C ARG A 39 -8.77 -0.62 2.33
N ALA A 40 -8.33 -1.86 2.52
CA ALA A 40 -6.95 -2.28 2.33
C ALA A 40 -6.85 -3.76 1.93
N VAL A 41 -5.77 -4.12 1.23
CA VAL A 41 -5.39 -5.50 0.91
C VAL A 41 -4.02 -5.82 1.51
N ASP A 42 -3.83 -7.05 1.97
CA ASP A 42 -2.57 -7.53 2.54
C ASP A 42 -2.23 -8.95 2.04
N ALA A 43 -1.05 -9.45 2.41
CA ALA A 43 -0.55 -10.75 1.97
C ALA A 43 -1.31 -11.95 2.57
N SER A 44 -2.14 -11.72 3.58
CA SER A 44 -2.91 -12.78 4.21
C SER A 44 -4.12 -13.11 3.35
N VAL A 45 -4.27 -14.38 3.00
CA VAL A 45 -5.33 -14.87 2.10
C VAL A 45 -6.69 -15.02 2.82
N ASN A 46 -7.03 -14.13 3.76
CA ASN A 46 -8.30 -14.21 4.48
C ASN A 46 -8.97 -12.84 4.68
N SER A 47 -10.24 -12.78 4.27
CA SER A 47 -11.10 -11.60 4.08
C SER A 47 -11.45 -10.80 5.36
N PRO A 48 -12.24 -9.71 5.25
CA PRO A 48 -11.80 -8.31 5.27
C PRO A 48 -11.84 -7.64 6.66
N GLY A 49 -10.95 -6.65 6.81
CA GLY A 49 -11.23 -5.36 7.46
C GLY A 49 -11.90 -5.34 8.84
N ARG A 50 -11.11 -5.50 9.91
CA ARG A 50 -11.39 -4.84 11.20
C ARG A 50 -10.09 -4.54 11.96
N SER A 51 -9.38 -3.46 11.62
CA SER A 51 -8.43 -2.88 12.58
C SER A 51 -9.14 -1.78 13.37
N ARG A 52 -9.36 -2.03 14.66
CA ARG A 52 -9.64 -0.98 15.64
C ARG A 52 -8.32 -0.29 15.93
N ASP A 53 -7.96 0.69 15.11
CA ASP A 53 -6.82 1.56 15.41
C ASP A 53 -7.32 2.87 16.02
N LYS A 54 -7.76 2.81 17.29
CA LYS A 54 -7.70 3.87 18.33
C LYS A 54 -7.88 3.14 19.68
N ALA A 55 -7.05 3.26 20.71
CA ALA A 55 -6.00 4.23 21.03
C ALA A 55 -5.02 3.64 22.06
N LYS A 56 -3.74 4.03 21.99
CA LYS A 56 -2.89 4.17 23.18
C LYS A 56 -2.79 5.67 23.46
N ALA A 57 -3.59 6.15 24.41
CA ALA A 57 -3.33 7.34 25.22
C ALA A 57 -3.46 6.82 26.66
N ALA A 58 -2.42 6.64 27.48
CA ALA A 58 -1.37 7.57 27.88
C ALA A 58 -1.91 8.86 28.52
N GLN A 59 -2.83 8.72 29.48
CA GLN A 59 -2.84 9.35 30.82
C GLN A 59 -4.07 8.87 31.58
#